data_AF-A0A2Z6GB44-F1
#
_entry.id   AF-A0A2Z6GB44-F1
#
_cell.length_a   1.000
_cell.length_b   1.000
_cell.length_c   1.000
_cell.angle_alpha   90.00
_cell.angle_beta   90.00
_cell.angle_gamma   90.00
#
_symmetry.space_group_name_H-M   'P 1'
#
loop_
_entity.id
_entity.type
_entity.pdbx_description
1 polymer ?
#
loop_
_entity_poly.entity_id
_entity_poly.type
_entity_poly.pdbx_seq_one_letter_code
_entity_poly.pdbx_strand_id
1 'polypeptide(L)'
;MRFGFMLLVLMFAGVANAASVHEQAGNIFYVGDDGVSRQLTSLRSDSEPILSPDGQTVVFGRATRQKAPDSEELERELWIADISGKQVRRLLATHYDEALEKTLTQINNWKFSADGKQLYFLSVAWAVSNALHVLDLASGKEHYITDANDVLVVGKGKYANHLVVAKHKYFKAGGSSDYYWLITPQGKEIRKVGEDDEQAKRFVRKQEGKR
;
A
#
# COMPACT_ATOMS: atom_id res chain seq x y z
N MET A 1 15.73 -63.00 -23.85
CA MET A 1 15.68 -62.11 -22.67
C MET A 1 15.68 -60.67 -23.16
N ARG A 2 14.60 -59.91 -22.95
CA ARG A 2 14.50 -58.48 -23.28
C ARG A 2 14.57 -57.70 -21.96
N PHE A 3 15.61 -56.90 -21.78
CA PHE A 3 15.72 -55.96 -20.66
C PHE A 3 14.92 -54.70 -21.00
N GLY A 4 13.86 -54.44 -20.23
CA GLY A 4 13.10 -53.19 -20.29
C GLY A 4 13.76 -52.14 -19.40
N PHE A 5 14.14 -51.00 -19.99
CA PHE A 5 14.58 -49.82 -19.25
C PHE A 5 13.32 -49.09 -18.73
N MET A 6 13.17 -48.98 -17.42
CA MET A 6 12.10 -48.19 -16.79
C MET A 6 12.61 -46.76 -16.58
N LEU A 7 12.05 -45.82 -17.34
CA LEU A 7 12.33 -44.39 -17.22
C LEU A 7 11.53 -43.84 -16.03
N LEU A 8 12.22 -43.48 -14.94
CA LEU A 8 11.62 -42.77 -13.81
C LEU A 8 11.52 -41.27 -14.15
N VAL A 9 10.33 -40.80 -14.48
CA VAL A 9 10.06 -39.36 -14.63
C VAL A 9 9.75 -38.79 -13.25
N LEU A 10 10.71 -38.08 -12.65
CA LEU A 10 10.48 -37.24 -11.47
C LEU A 10 9.78 -35.96 -11.93
N MET A 11 8.47 -35.86 -11.69
CA MET A 11 7.76 -34.58 -11.80
C MET A 11 8.07 -33.74 -10.55
N PHE A 12 8.83 -32.66 -10.72
CA PHE A 12 8.81 -31.57 -9.75
C PHE A 12 7.51 -30.80 -9.96
N ALA A 13 6.55 -30.99 -9.06
CA ALA A 13 5.43 -30.06 -8.95
C ALA A 13 6.01 -28.71 -8.50
N GLY A 14 6.16 -27.77 -9.44
CA GLY A 14 6.51 -26.40 -9.10
C GLY A 14 5.47 -25.84 -8.14
N VAL A 15 5.91 -25.39 -6.97
CA VAL A 15 5.04 -24.60 -6.09
C VAL A 15 4.80 -23.29 -6.84
N ALA A 16 3.59 -23.12 -7.37
CA ALA A 16 3.18 -21.84 -7.95
C ALA A 16 3.23 -20.80 -6.82
N ASN A 17 4.24 -19.93 -6.84
CA ASN A 17 4.29 -18.79 -5.94
C ASN A 17 3.34 -17.74 -6.50
N ALA A 18 2.50 -17.13 -5.66
CA ALA A 18 1.72 -15.99 -6.10
C ALA A 18 2.67 -14.86 -6.54
N ALA A 19 2.30 -14.16 -7.61
CA ALA A 19 3.05 -13.03 -8.10
C ALA A 19 3.35 -12.04 -6.98
N SER A 20 4.56 -11.49 -6.99
CA SER A 20 5.05 -10.63 -5.91
C SER A 20 5.92 -9.51 -6.44
N VAL A 21 6.14 -8.52 -5.59
CA VAL A 21 7.03 -7.39 -5.86
C VAL A 21 7.99 -7.22 -4.70
N HIS A 22 9.20 -6.77 -4.99
CA HIS A 22 10.18 -6.43 -3.99
C HIS A 22 11.08 -5.31 -4.48
N GLU A 23 11.70 -4.63 -3.53
CA GLU A 23 12.75 -3.66 -3.79
C GLU A 23 14.12 -4.34 -3.61
N GLN A 24 15.06 -4.01 -4.49
CA GLN A 24 16.46 -4.39 -4.36
C GLN A 24 17.37 -3.27 -4.87
N ALA A 25 18.19 -2.72 -3.97
CA ALA A 25 19.15 -1.64 -4.24
C ALA A 25 18.51 -0.41 -4.91
N GLY A 26 17.34 0.00 -4.42
CA GLY A 26 16.57 1.15 -4.89
C GLY A 26 15.83 0.91 -6.21
N ASN A 27 15.68 -0.35 -6.63
CA ASN A 27 14.98 -0.72 -7.87
C ASN A 27 13.85 -1.68 -7.56
N ILE A 28 12.77 -1.59 -8.33
CA ILE A 28 11.60 -2.43 -8.15
C ILE A 28 11.68 -3.64 -9.06
N PHE A 29 11.39 -4.81 -8.51
CA PHE A 29 11.32 -6.08 -9.21
C PHE A 29 9.94 -6.70 -9.04
N TYR A 30 9.45 -7.31 -10.11
CA TYR A 30 8.25 -8.13 -10.13
C TYR A 30 8.65 -9.59 -10.37
N VAL A 31 8.09 -10.51 -9.61
CA VAL A 31 8.23 -11.95 -9.80
C VAL A 31 6.85 -12.48 -10.18
N GLY A 32 6.74 -13.04 -11.39
CA GLY A 32 5.48 -13.61 -11.86
C GLY A 32 5.11 -14.91 -11.16
N ASP A 33 3.91 -15.42 -11.43
CA ASP A 33 3.46 -16.73 -10.92
C ASP A 33 4.34 -17.88 -11.46
N ASP A 34 5.03 -17.64 -12.58
CA ASP A 34 6.04 -18.49 -13.19
C ASP A 34 7.40 -18.47 -12.44
N GLY A 35 7.54 -17.64 -11.40
CA GLY A 35 8.79 -17.41 -10.68
C GLY A 35 9.79 -16.55 -11.45
N VAL A 36 9.44 -16.02 -12.63
CA VAL A 36 10.35 -15.21 -13.44
C VAL A 36 10.40 -13.79 -12.87
N SER A 37 11.61 -13.39 -12.45
CA SER A 37 11.89 -12.04 -11.98
C SER A 37 12.14 -11.08 -13.14
N ARG A 38 11.56 -9.88 -13.05
CA ARG A 38 11.68 -8.79 -14.01
C ARG A 38 11.96 -7.49 -13.25
N GLN A 39 12.99 -6.78 -13.65
CA GLN A 39 13.28 -5.44 -13.12
C GLN A 39 12.37 -4.42 -13.79
N LEU A 40 11.61 -3.66 -13.00
CA LEU A 40 10.67 -2.64 -13.48
C LEU A 40 11.27 -1.23 -13.49
N THR A 41 12.25 -0.95 -12.62
CA THR A 41 12.88 0.36 -12.51
C THR A 41 14.39 0.26 -12.37
N SER A 42 15.13 1.32 -12.73
CA SER A 42 16.61 1.29 -12.81
C SER A 42 17.30 2.52 -12.21
N LEU A 43 16.55 3.42 -11.58
CA LEU A 43 17.07 4.70 -11.07
C LEU A 43 17.74 4.60 -9.70
N ARG A 44 17.60 3.46 -8.99
CA ARG A 44 18.15 3.26 -7.64
C ARG A 44 17.62 4.25 -6.59
N SER A 45 16.41 4.74 -6.78
CA SER A 45 15.74 5.70 -5.89
C SER A 45 14.31 5.30 -5.53
N ASP A 46 13.94 4.05 -5.80
CA ASP A 46 12.59 3.51 -5.62
C ASP A 46 12.49 2.60 -4.39
N SER A 47 11.33 2.58 -3.72
CA SER A 47 11.12 1.89 -2.45
C SER A 47 9.66 1.48 -2.22
N GLU A 48 9.46 0.58 -1.25
CA GLU A 48 8.14 0.18 -0.72
C GLU A 48 7.10 -0.23 -1.81
N PRO A 49 7.44 -1.12 -2.76
CA PRO A 49 6.52 -1.48 -3.82
C PRO A 49 5.31 -2.28 -3.31
N ILE A 50 4.14 -2.04 -3.88
CA ILE A 50 2.94 -2.86 -3.72
C ILE A 50 2.36 -3.25 -5.08
N LEU A 51 1.93 -4.50 -5.21
CA LEU A 51 1.29 -5.03 -6.42
C LEU A 51 -0.22 -4.71 -6.38
N SER A 52 -0.79 -4.29 -7.51
CA SER A 52 -2.23 -4.08 -7.63
C SER A 52 -3.01 -5.39 -7.46
N PRO A 53 -4.28 -5.35 -6.99
CA PRO A 53 -5.07 -6.56 -6.79
C PRO A 53 -5.28 -7.42 -8.05
N ASP A 54 -5.22 -6.81 -9.24
CA ASP A 54 -5.30 -7.50 -10.53
C ASP A 54 -3.95 -8.04 -11.03
N GLY A 55 -2.85 -7.75 -10.32
CA GLY A 55 -1.51 -8.20 -10.68
C GLY A 55 -0.86 -7.45 -11.86
N GLN A 56 -1.47 -6.37 -12.36
CA GLN A 56 -1.04 -5.74 -13.62
C GLN A 56 -0.14 -4.52 -13.44
N THR A 57 -0.13 -3.91 -12.26
CA THR A 57 0.61 -2.68 -11.99
C THR A 57 1.26 -2.70 -10.61
N VAL A 58 2.31 -1.90 -10.44
CA VAL A 58 3.06 -1.77 -9.20
C VAL A 58 3.12 -0.30 -8.82
N VAL A 59 2.66 0.03 -7.60
CA VAL A 59 2.84 1.36 -7.00
C VAL A 59 4.06 1.32 -6.09
N PHE A 60 4.89 2.35 -6.14
CA PHE A 60 6.10 2.47 -5.35
C PHE A 60 6.40 3.93 -5.02
N GLY A 61 7.22 4.14 -3.99
CA GLY A 61 7.72 5.45 -3.62
C GLY A 61 9.02 5.74 -4.37
N ARG A 62 9.17 6.93 -4.91
CA ARG A 62 10.43 7.41 -5.51
C ARG A 62 10.97 8.60 -4.73
N ALA A 63 12.21 8.51 -4.30
CA ALA A 63 12.93 9.64 -3.75
C ALA A 63 13.29 10.62 -4.87
N THR A 64 12.83 11.86 -4.74
CA THR A 64 13.07 12.95 -5.69
C THR A 64 13.56 14.19 -4.95
N ARG A 65 14.47 14.94 -5.56
CA ARG A 65 14.87 16.24 -5.03
C ARG A 65 13.72 17.23 -5.17
N GLN A 66 13.52 18.05 -4.15
CA GLN A 66 12.62 19.19 -4.27
C GLN A 66 13.12 20.17 -5.34
N LYS A 67 12.20 20.92 -5.95
CA LYS A 67 12.55 21.92 -6.97
C LYS A 67 13.27 23.15 -6.42
N ALA A 68 13.35 23.31 -5.09
CA ALA A 68 14.05 24.43 -4.48
C ALA A 68 15.57 24.32 -4.79
N PRO A 69 16.22 25.38 -5.29
CA PRO A 69 17.60 25.33 -5.80
C PRO A 69 18.64 24.77 -4.82
N ASP A 70 18.39 24.92 -3.52
CA ASP A 70 19.32 24.58 -2.44
C ASP A 70 18.82 23.42 -1.55
N SER A 71 17.73 22.74 -1.92
CA SER A 71 17.20 21.63 -1.14
C SER A 71 17.91 20.32 -1.53
N GLU A 72 18.71 19.81 -0.60
CA GLU A 72 19.23 18.44 -0.63
C GLU A 72 18.22 17.44 -0.03
N GLU A 73 17.05 17.91 0.41
CA GLU A 73 16.03 17.06 0.99
C GLU A 73 15.34 16.24 -0.11
N LEU A 74 15.40 14.93 0.05
CA LEU A 74 14.69 14.00 -0.80
C LEU A 74 13.27 13.83 -0.26
N GLU A 75 12.31 14.17 -1.11
CA GLU A 75 10.90 13.90 -0.86
C GLU A 75 10.47 12.63 -1.59
N ARG A 76 9.51 11.94 -0.99
CA ARG A 76 8.98 10.70 -1.55
C ARG A 76 7.70 10.96 -2.32
N GLU A 77 7.77 10.81 -3.64
CA GLU A 77 6.62 10.84 -4.54
C GLU A 77 6.04 9.44 -4.76
N LEU A 78 4.77 9.35 -5.14
CA LEU A 78 4.15 8.09 -5.56
C LEU A 78 4.23 7.91 -7.06
N TRP A 79 4.67 6.74 -7.48
CA TRP A 79 4.85 6.35 -8.88
C TRP A 79 4.18 5.01 -9.15
N ILE A 80 3.86 4.77 -10.42
CA ILE A 80 3.27 3.52 -10.89
C ILE A 80 4.02 2.99 -12.11
N ALA A 81 4.19 1.68 -12.16
CA ALA A 81 4.72 0.94 -13.29
C ALA A 81 3.73 -0.16 -13.72
N ASP A 82 3.63 -0.43 -15.03
CA ASP A 82 3.08 -1.72 -15.47
C ASP A 82 4.08 -2.86 -15.20
N ILE A 83 3.60 -4.11 -15.11
CA ILE A 83 4.47 -5.28 -14.86
C ILE A 83 5.46 -5.60 -16.00
N SER A 84 5.32 -4.98 -17.17
CA SER A 84 6.30 -5.07 -18.26
C SER A 84 7.44 -4.07 -18.10
N GLY A 85 7.33 -3.10 -17.18
CA GLY A 85 8.29 -2.02 -16.93
C GLY A 85 8.30 -0.94 -18.02
N LYS A 86 7.38 -0.98 -19.00
CA LYS A 86 7.42 -0.08 -20.16
C LYS A 86 6.74 1.26 -19.90
N GLN A 87 5.76 1.30 -19.03
CA GLN A 87 5.06 2.52 -18.63
C GLN A 87 5.31 2.79 -17.16
N VAL A 88 6.28 3.65 -16.90
CA VAL A 88 6.58 4.18 -15.56
C VAL A 88 6.19 5.65 -15.54
N ARG A 89 5.29 6.04 -14.65
CA ARG A 89 4.81 7.43 -14.53
C ARG A 89 4.56 7.83 -13.09
N ARG A 90 4.65 9.13 -12.83
CA ARG A 90 4.29 9.70 -11.53
C ARG A 90 2.78 9.64 -11.33
N LEU A 91 2.35 9.21 -10.14
CA LEU A 91 0.97 9.28 -9.68
C LEU A 91 0.71 10.56 -8.89
N LEU A 92 1.60 10.86 -7.95
CA LEU A 92 1.41 11.97 -7.01
C LEU A 92 2.75 12.61 -6.69
N ALA A 93 2.82 13.93 -6.88
CA ALA A 93 3.96 14.74 -6.46
C ALA A 93 3.75 15.21 -5.03
N THR A 94 4.85 15.51 -4.33
CA THR A 94 4.76 16.14 -3.02
C THR A 94 4.37 17.61 -3.13
N HIS A 95 3.65 18.11 -2.14
CA HIS A 95 3.41 19.54 -1.99
C HIS A 95 3.13 19.88 -0.52
N TYR A 96 3.43 21.12 -0.16
CA TYR A 96 3.06 21.71 1.12
C TYR A 96 1.85 22.63 0.94
N ASP A 97 0.97 22.66 1.94
CA ASP A 97 -0.18 23.58 2.03
C ASP A 97 -0.29 24.09 3.47
N GLU A 98 -0.81 25.31 3.66
CA GLU A 98 -1.05 25.87 4.99
C GLU A 98 -2.13 25.09 5.76
N ALA A 99 -3.10 24.53 5.04
CA ALA A 99 -4.03 23.55 5.59
C ALA A 99 -3.31 22.20 5.67
N LEU A 100 -2.96 21.78 6.89
CA LEU A 100 -2.14 20.59 7.13
C LEU A 100 -2.77 19.32 6.57
N GLU A 101 -4.11 19.22 6.55
CA GLU A 101 -4.83 18.10 5.94
C GLU A 101 -4.72 18.03 4.41
N LYS A 102 -4.11 19.04 3.76
CA LYS A 102 -3.81 19.05 2.32
C LYS A 102 -2.33 18.84 2.04
N THR A 103 -1.47 18.84 3.06
CA THR A 103 -0.03 18.60 2.86
C THR A 103 0.22 17.16 2.39
N LEU A 104 1.03 17.01 1.33
CA LEU A 104 1.42 15.73 0.73
C LEU A 104 2.94 15.55 0.78
N THR A 105 3.55 15.77 1.94
CA THR A 105 4.97 15.47 2.19
C THR A 105 5.10 14.24 3.08
N GLN A 106 6.30 13.63 3.09
CA GLN A 106 6.59 12.43 3.89
C GLN A 106 5.58 11.28 3.67
N ILE A 107 5.14 11.11 2.41
CA ILE A 107 4.15 10.11 2.03
C ILE A 107 4.62 8.71 2.43
N ASN A 108 3.76 7.92 3.05
CA ASN A 108 4.06 6.57 3.50
C ASN A 108 2.81 5.68 3.56
N ASN A 109 3.03 4.39 3.83
CA ASN A 109 1.98 3.40 4.13
C ASN A 109 0.83 3.36 3.10
N TRP A 110 1.16 3.29 1.82
CA TRP A 110 0.15 3.22 0.78
C TRP A 110 -0.42 1.81 0.59
N LYS A 111 -1.72 1.73 0.27
CA LYS A 111 -2.49 0.49 0.05
C LYS A 111 -3.51 0.69 -1.07
N PHE A 112 -3.62 -0.28 -1.97
CA PHE A 112 -4.73 -0.31 -2.92
C PHE A 112 -6.06 -0.56 -2.20
N SER A 113 -7.14 0.02 -2.72
CA SER A 113 -8.49 -0.49 -2.44
C SER A 113 -8.63 -1.93 -2.92
N ALA A 114 -9.61 -2.68 -2.37
CA ALA A 114 -9.78 -4.09 -2.71
C ALA A 114 -10.13 -4.31 -4.19
N ASP A 115 -10.75 -3.30 -4.83
CA ASP A 115 -11.05 -3.30 -6.27
C ASP A 115 -9.93 -2.70 -7.14
N GLY A 116 -8.82 -2.26 -6.55
CA GLY A 116 -7.66 -1.73 -7.25
C GLY A 116 -7.84 -0.35 -7.89
N LYS A 117 -8.95 0.34 -7.66
CA LYS A 117 -9.25 1.64 -8.31
C LYS A 117 -8.70 2.85 -7.56
N GLN A 118 -8.47 2.69 -6.27
CA GLN A 118 -8.03 3.76 -5.38
C GLN A 118 -6.74 3.35 -4.67
N LEU A 119 -5.97 4.37 -4.26
CA LEU A 119 -4.78 4.21 -3.45
C LEU A 119 -4.93 5.05 -2.18
N TYR A 120 -5.00 4.40 -1.03
CA TYR A 120 -4.94 5.04 0.28
C TYR A 120 -3.50 5.25 0.68
N PHE A 121 -3.16 6.34 1.35
CA PHE A 121 -1.81 6.62 1.85
C PHE A 121 -1.82 7.65 2.98
N LEU A 122 -0.75 7.69 3.77
CA LEU A 122 -0.57 8.67 4.84
C LEU A 122 0.40 9.78 4.41
N SER A 123 0.19 10.99 4.90
CA SER A 123 1.13 12.11 4.84
C SER A 123 1.22 12.81 6.20
N VAL A 124 2.31 13.53 6.44
CA VAL A 124 2.46 14.31 7.68
C VAL A 124 1.41 15.43 7.75
N ALA A 125 0.82 15.63 8.94
CA ALA A 125 -0.13 16.72 9.16
C ALA A 125 0.02 17.32 10.57
N TRP A 126 -0.27 16.57 11.63
CA TRP A 126 -0.25 17.06 13.01
C TRP A 126 0.78 16.34 13.89
N ALA A 127 1.11 16.93 15.04
CA ALA A 127 2.11 16.40 15.97
C ALA A 127 1.83 14.98 16.49
N VAL A 128 0.56 14.60 16.57
CA VAL A 128 0.12 13.29 17.08
C VAL A 128 -0.59 12.43 16.04
N SER A 129 -0.78 12.96 14.82
CA SER A 129 -1.46 12.20 13.76
C SER A 129 -1.05 12.61 12.36
N ASN A 130 -0.90 11.62 11.48
CA ASN A 130 -0.83 11.83 10.04
C ASN A 130 -2.22 12.13 9.46
N ALA A 131 -2.25 12.60 8.22
CA ALA A 131 -3.46 12.67 7.41
C ALA A 131 -3.57 11.42 6.52
N LEU A 132 -4.73 10.78 6.51
CA LEU A 132 -5.08 9.71 5.57
C LEU A 132 -5.75 10.32 4.35
N HIS A 133 -5.22 9.98 3.19
CA HIS A 133 -5.68 10.43 1.89
C HIS A 133 -6.11 9.26 1.02
N VAL A 134 -6.83 9.58 -0.05
CA VAL A 134 -7.10 8.63 -1.14
C VAL A 134 -6.92 9.28 -2.49
N LEU A 135 -6.28 8.55 -3.39
CA LEU A 135 -6.07 8.90 -4.79
C LEU A 135 -6.92 8.00 -5.68
N ASP A 136 -7.77 8.59 -6.51
CA ASP A 136 -8.44 7.90 -7.60
C ASP A 136 -7.46 7.71 -8.77
N LEU A 137 -7.19 6.46 -9.16
CA LEU A 137 -6.12 6.15 -10.11
C LEU A 137 -6.48 6.48 -11.56
N ALA A 138 -7.77 6.60 -11.87
CA ALA A 138 -8.24 6.93 -13.22
C ALA A 138 -8.19 8.44 -13.50
N SER A 139 -8.64 9.24 -12.52
CA SER A 139 -8.70 10.70 -12.64
C SER A 139 -7.47 11.41 -12.09
N GLY A 140 -6.65 10.74 -11.26
CA GLY A 140 -5.54 11.34 -10.55
C GLY A 140 -5.96 12.31 -9.45
N LYS A 141 -7.24 12.31 -9.05
CA LYS A 141 -7.76 13.18 -8.00
C LYS A 141 -7.49 12.59 -6.63
N GLU A 142 -6.87 13.41 -5.80
CA GLU A 142 -6.58 13.13 -4.40
C GLU A 142 -7.60 13.85 -3.50
N HIS A 143 -7.95 13.25 -2.37
CA HIS A 143 -8.61 13.96 -1.27
C HIS A 143 -8.30 13.35 0.11
N TYR A 144 -8.28 14.24 1.11
CA TYR A 144 -8.23 13.89 2.53
C TYR A 144 -9.47 13.13 2.99
N ILE A 145 -9.26 12.12 3.83
CA ILE A 145 -10.30 11.30 4.47
C ILE A 145 -10.45 11.67 5.94
N THR A 146 -9.38 11.50 6.72
CA THR A 146 -9.40 11.62 8.18
C THR A 146 -7.97 11.62 8.75
N ASP A 147 -7.79 12.03 10.00
CA ASP A 147 -6.55 11.83 10.76
C ASP A 147 -6.35 10.33 11.04
N ALA A 148 -5.17 9.78 10.77
CA ALA A 148 -4.86 8.38 11.07
C ALA A 148 -3.35 8.16 11.16
N ASN A 149 -2.92 7.12 11.87
CA ASN A 149 -1.52 6.72 12.00
C ASN A 149 -1.20 5.35 11.37
N ASP A 150 -2.23 4.64 10.92
CA ASP A 150 -2.12 3.40 10.16
C ASP A 150 -3.41 3.18 9.36
N VAL A 151 -3.35 2.37 8.31
CA VAL A 151 -4.49 2.01 7.46
C VAL A 151 -4.38 0.57 6.97
N LEU A 152 -5.45 -0.19 7.19
CA LEU A 152 -5.70 -1.49 6.59
C LEU A 152 -6.96 -1.41 5.73
N VAL A 153 -6.94 -2.09 4.59
CA VAL A 153 -8.10 -2.22 3.70
C VAL A 153 -8.76 -3.57 3.95
N VAL A 154 -10.08 -3.58 4.14
CA VAL A 154 -10.83 -4.83 4.23
C VAL A 154 -11.12 -5.34 2.82
N GLY A 155 -10.50 -6.47 2.45
CA GLY A 155 -10.59 -6.99 1.09
C GLY A 155 -11.96 -7.54 0.70
N LYS A 156 -12.63 -8.24 1.62
CA LYS A 156 -13.86 -9.01 1.34
C LYS A 156 -14.85 -9.01 2.51
N GLY A 157 -16.04 -9.56 2.27
CA GLY A 157 -17.09 -9.74 3.26
C GLY A 157 -17.94 -8.49 3.48
N LYS A 158 -18.67 -8.44 4.60
CA LYS A 158 -19.65 -7.37 4.91
C LYS A 158 -19.06 -5.95 4.82
N TYR A 159 -17.79 -5.81 5.14
CA TYR A 159 -17.10 -4.52 5.19
C TYR A 159 -16.09 -4.37 4.05
N ALA A 160 -16.26 -5.07 2.92
CA ALA A 160 -15.37 -4.91 1.77
C ALA A 160 -15.20 -3.41 1.42
N ASN A 161 -13.96 -3.04 1.08
CA ASN A 161 -13.47 -1.67 0.84
C ASN A 161 -13.56 -0.70 2.03
N HIS A 162 -14.09 -1.09 3.18
CA HIS A 162 -13.95 -0.27 4.38
C HIS A 162 -12.52 -0.29 4.87
N LEU A 163 -12.18 0.71 5.68
CA LEU A 163 -10.83 0.88 6.22
C LEU A 163 -10.84 0.61 7.70
N VAL A 164 -9.74 0.03 8.18
CA VAL A 164 -9.43 -0.04 9.60
C VAL A 164 -8.22 0.87 9.82
N VAL A 165 -8.39 1.92 10.62
CA VAL A 165 -7.38 2.96 10.81
C VAL A 165 -6.98 3.09 12.27
N ALA A 166 -5.70 3.35 12.55
CA ALA A 166 -5.27 3.75 13.88
C ALA A 166 -5.57 5.24 14.08
N LYS A 167 -6.40 5.57 15.08
CA LYS A 167 -6.72 6.96 15.44
C LYS A 167 -6.23 7.29 16.82
N HIS A 168 -5.54 8.42 16.96
CA HIS A 168 -5.15 8.98 18.25
C HIS A 168 -6.40 9.50 18.98
N LYS A 169 -6.71 8.96 20.18
CA LYS A 169 -7.89 9.34 20.96
C LYS A 169 -7.50 9.73 22.38
N TYR A 170 -8.16 10.76 22.91
CA TYR A 170 -8.06 11.22 24.30
C TYR A 170 -9.22 10.68 25.13
N PHE A 171 -8.95 10.31 26.39
CA PHE A 171 -9.97 9.74 27.29
C PHE A 171 -10.24 10.65 28.48
N LYS A 172 -11.50 10.68 28.94
CA LYS A 172 -11.95 11.56 30.04
C LYS A 172 -11.20 11.35 31.36
N ALA A 173 -10.67 10.16 31.61
CA ALA A 173 -9.90 9.84 32.80
C ALA A 173 -8.41 10.25 32.70
N GLY A 174 -8.00 10.90 31.61
CA GLY A 174 -6.62 11.17 31.27
C GLY A 174 -6.00 10.11 30.35
N GLY A 175 -4.92 10.49 29.68
CA GLY A 175 -4.19 9.64 28.74
C GLY A 175 -4.69 9.75 27.29
N SER A 176 -3.85 9.26 26.37
CA SER A 176 -4.19 9.08 24.97
C SER A 176 -3.65 7.74 24.47
N SER A 177 -4.32 7.18 23.48
CA SER A 177 -3.89 5.93 22.83
C SER A 177 -4.37 5.88 21.40
N ASP A 178 -3.60 5.19 20.58
CA ASP A 178 -3.98 4.86 19.21
C ASP A 178 -4.80 3.57 19.24
N TYR A 179 -6.09 3.71 18.97
CA TYR A 179 -6.98 2.56 18.80
C TYR A 179 -7.36 2.38 17.35
N TYR A 180 -7.67 1.15 16.97
CA TYR A 180 -8.09 0.84 15.62
C TYR A 180 -9.60 0.95 15.47
N TRP A 181 -10.03 1.74 14.50
CA TRP A 181 -11.43 2.01 14.20
C TRP A 181 -11.76 1.56 12.78
N LEU A 182 -12.91 0.90 12.64
CA LEU A 182 -13.52 0.66 11.35
C LEU A 182 -14.21 1.94 10.87
N ILE A 183 -13.91 2.36 9.65
CA ILE A 183 -14.48 3.54 9.01
C ILE A 183 -14.98 3.18 7.60
N THR A 184 -15.95 3.94 7.08
CA THR A 184 -16.33 3.89 5.67
C THR A 184 -15.19 4.39 4.78
N PRO A 185 -15.17 4.08 3.47
CA PRO A 185 -14.20 4.70 2.54
C PRO A 185 -14.19 6.23 2.56
N GLN A 186 -15.32 6.86 2.90
CA GLN A 186 -15.49 8.32 3.01
C GLN A 186 -15.11 8.90 4.39
N GLY A 187 -14.48 8.12 5.26
CA GLY A 187 -13.97 8.62 6.55
C GLY A 187 -14.93 8.56 7.74
N LYS A 188 -16.19 8.16 7.54
CA LYS A 188 -17.15 8.05 8.64
C LYS A 188 -16.80 6.89 9.58
N GLU A 189 -16.60 7.19 10.86
CA GLU A 189 -16.39 6.18 11.91
C GLU A 189 -17.62 5.30 12.10
N ILE A 190 -17.38 3.99 12.22
CA ILE A 190 -18.41 2.98 12.50
C ILE A 190 -18.26 2.47 13.94
N ARG A 191 -17.09 1.93 14.31
CA ARG A 191 -16.80 1.43 15.67
C ARG A 191 -15.32 1.08 15.85
N LYS A 192 -14.87 1.02 17.11
CA LYS A 192 -13.59 0.42 17.50
C LYS A 192 -13.56 -1.08 17.14
N VAL A 193 -12.42 -1.54 16.63
CA VAL A 193 -12.18 -2.95 16.24
C VAL A 193 -10.99 -3.58 16.96
N GLY A 194 -10.09 -2.78 17.53
CA GLY A 194 -8.92 -3.29 18.25
C GLY A 194 -8.17 -2.20 19.00
N GLU A 195 -7.31 -2.64 19.90
CA GLU A 195 -6.38 -1.78 20.66
C GLU A 195 -4.96 -1.78 20.09
N ASP A 196 -4.65 -2.78 19.28
CA ASP A 196 -3.35 -2.99 18.67
C ASP A 196 -3.51 -3.48 17.23
N ASP A 197 -2.41 -3.45 16.49
CA ASP A 197 -2.33 -3.87 15.08
C ASP A 197 -2.75 -5.33 14.90
N GLU A 198 -2.42 -6.22 15.82
CA GLU A 198 -2.78 -7.64 15.71
C GLU A 198 -4.29 -7.88 15.84
N GLN A 199 -4.97 -7.15 16.73
CA GLN A 199 -6.43 -7.14 16.83
C GLN A 199 -7.06 -6.60 15.55
N ALA A 200 -6.51 -5.51 14.99
CA ALA A 200 -6.97 -4.93 13.73
C ALA A 200 -6.83 -5.92 12.56
N LYS A 201 -5.65 -6.53 12.39
CA LYS A 201 -5.40 -7.59 11.39
C LYS A 201 -6.29 -8.81 11.60
N ARG A 202 -6.52 -9.24 12.84
CA ARG A 202 -7.47 -10.33 13.15
C ARG A 202 -8.90 -9.96 12.72
N PHE A 203 -9.32 -8.71 12.93
CA PHE A 203 -10.63 -8.26 12.47
C PHE A 203 -10.77 -8.31 10.94
N VAL A 204 -9.76 -7.84 10.20
CA VAL A 204 -9.72 -7.89 8.73
C VAL A 204 -9.79 -9.34 8.23
N ARG A 205 -8.88 -10.21 8.71
CA ARG A 205 -8.86 -11.64 8.36
C ARG A 205 -10.21 -12.33 8.60
N LYS A 206 -10.90 -11.97 9.69
CA LYS A 206 -12.24 -12.50 10.01
C LYS A 206 -13.33 -12.04 9.01
N GLN A 207 -13.18 -10.90 8.34
CA GLN A 207 -14.12 -10.53 7.27
C GLN A 207 -13.87 -11.32 6.00
N GLU A 208 -12.60 -11.62 5.71
CA GLU A 208 -12.18 -12.29 4.48
C GLU A 208 -12.40 -13.80 4.49
N GLY A 209 -12.43 -14.42 5.67
CA GLY A 209 -12.75 -15.84 5.84
C GLY A 209 -14.25 -16.18 5.84
N LYS A 210 -15.14 -15.16 5.81
CA LYS A 210 -16.59 -15.39 5.75
C LYS A 210 -17.00 -15.57 4.29
N ARG A 211 -17.43 -16.80 3.97
CA ARG A 211 -18.10 -17.13 2.71
C ARG A 211 -19.43 -16.40 2.58
#